data_AF-A0A926A815-F1
#
_entry.id   AF-A0A926A815-F1
#
_cell.length_a   1.000
_cell.length_b   1.000
_cell.length_c   1.000
_cell.angle_alpha   90.00
_cell.angle_beta   90.00
_cell.angle_gamma   90.00
#
_symmetry.space_group_name_H-M   'P 1'
#
loop_
_entity.id
_entity.type
_entity.pdbx_description
1 polymer ?
#
loop_
_entity_poly.entity_id
_entity_poly.type
_entity_poly.pdbx_seq_one_letter_code
_entity_poly.pdbx_strand_id
1 'polypeptide(L)' 'MSTVQEIEAAIPRLSRAQVEELRAWIDDFLEDQLELKDEVKAKLDQSRSEIAAGNYTTRQPK' A
#
# COMPACT_ATOMS: atom_id res chain seq x y z
N MET A 1 -9.31 -28.16 -0.56
CA MET A 1 -9.74 -26.88 0.05
C MET A 1 -8.77 -25.81 -0.38
N SER A 2 -9.22 -24.56 -0.50
CA SER A 2 -8.29 -23.44 -0.70
C SER A 2 -7.61 -23.13 0.63
N THR A 3 -6.32 -22.80 0.59
CA THR A 3 -5.56 -22.34 1.76
C THR A 3 -6.23 -21.16 2.47
N VAL A 4 -6.95 -20.32 1.72
CA VAL A 4 -7.73 -19.19 2.28
C VAL A 4 -8.88 -19.68 3.17
N GLN A 5 -9.59 -20.73 2.75
CA GLN A 5 -10.72 -21.28 3.53
C GLN A 5 -10.27 -21.89 4.84
N GLU A 6 -9.07 -22.47 4.88
CA GLU A 6 -8.47 -23.01 6.10
C GLU A 6 -8.10 -21.90 7.10
N ILE A 7 -7.59 -20.77 6.60
CA ILE A 7 -7.30 -19.58 7.40
C ILE A 7 -8.59 -18.95 7.93
N GLU A 8 -9.61 -18.77 7.08
CA GLU A 8 -10.92 -18.24 7.49
C GLU A 8 -11.56 -19.09 8.60
N ALA A 9 -11.41 -20.41 8.55
CA ALA A 9 -11.91 -21.31 9.59
C ALA A 9 -11.12 -21.21 10.91
N ALA A 10 -9.87 -20.73 10.87
CA ALA A 10 -9.03 -20.56 12.05
C ALA A 10 -9.27 -19.21 12.76
N ILE A 11 -9.60 -18.15 12.01
CA ILE A 11 -9.81 -16.79 12.55
C ILE A 11 -10.83 -16.73 13.71
N PRO A 12 -12.00 -17.41 13.67
CA PRO A 12 -12.98 -17.36 14.77
C PRO A 12 -12.48 -17.93 16.10
N ARG A 13 -11.38 -18.70 16.10
CA ARG A 13 -10.79 -19.27 17.32
C ARG A 13 -9.81 -18.32 18.01
N LEU A 14 -9.48 -17.19 17.37
CA LEU A 14 -8.58 -16.19 17.90
C LEU A 14 -9.32 -15.25 18.87
N SER A 15 -8.60 -14.79 19.89
CA SER A 15 -9.06 -13.65 20.69
C SER A 15 -9.01 -12.36 19.85
N ARG A 16 -9.75 -11.33 20.28
CA ARG A 16 -9.75 -10.03 19.60
C ARG A 16 -8.35 -9.44 19.42
N ALA A 17 -7.50 -9.53 20.45
CA ALA A 17 -6.12 -9.02 20.39
C ALA A 17 -5.30 -9.72 19.30
N GLN A 18 -5.45 -11.05 19.18
CA GLN A 18 -4.76 -11.83 18.15
C GLN A 18 -5.29 -11.55 16.74
N VAL A 19 -6.59 -11.24 16.60
CA VAL A 19 -7.16 -10.81 15.31
C VAL A 19 -6.61 -9.44 14.91
N GLU A 20 -6.49 -8.51 15.85
CA GLU A 20 -5.90 -7.19 15.60
C GLU A 20 -4.41 -7.28 15.24
N GLU A 21 -3.65 -8.16 15.90
CA GLU A 21 -2.26 -8.46 15.57
C GLU A 21 -2.13 -9.07 14.16
N LEU A 22 -2.96 -10.06 13.82
CA LEU A 22 -3.00 -10.67 12.49
C LEU A 22 -3.34 -9.63 11.41
N ARG A 23 -4.28 -8.73 11.69
CA ARG A 23 -4.65 -7.66 10.76
C ARG A 23 -3.46 -6.73 10.48
N ALA A 24 -2.78 -6.27 11.53
CA ALA A 24 -1.62 -5.39 11.37
C ALA A 24 -0.53 -6.07 10.52
N TRP A 25 -0.25 -7.34 10.77
CA TRP A 25 0.71 -8.10 9.96
C TRP A 25 0.28 -8.25 8.49
N ILE A 26 -1.01 -8.47 8.21
CA ILE A 26 -1.52 -8.55 6.82
C ILE A 26 -1.33 -7.21 6.12
N ASP A 27 -1.63 -6.10 6.79
CA ASP A 27 -1.47 -4.75 6.23
C ASP A 27 0.01 -4.51 5.87
N ASP A 28 0.95 -4.82 6.78
CA ASP A 28 2.40 -4.73 6.52
C ASP A 28 2.85 -5.64 5.37
N PHE A 29 2.40 -6.90 5.35
CA PHE A 29 2.74 -7.86 4.31
C PHE A 29 2.27 -7.41 2.92
N LEU A 30 1.08 -6.81 2.85
CA LEU A 30 0.56 -6.27 1.60
C LEU A 30 1.34 -5.02 1.19
N GLU A 31 1.68 -4.13 2.13
CA GLU A 31 2.50 -2.95 1.88
C GLU A 31 3.89 -3.32 1.36
N ASP A 32 4.54 -4.34 1.94
CA ASP A 32 5.83 -4.85 1.49
C ASP A 32 5.78 -5.40 0.05
N GLN A 33 4.64 -5.95 -0.37
CA GLN A 33 4.42 -6.41 -1.74
C GLN A 33 4.00 -5.32 -2.71
N LEU A 34 3.65 -4.12 -2.22
CA LEU A 34 3.46 -2.96 -3.06
C LEU A 34 4.83 -2.42 -3.50
N GLU A 35 5.47 -3.13 -4.43
CA GLU A 35 6.65 -2.61 -5.10
C GLU A 35 6.32 -1.32 -5.84
N LEU A 36 7.20 -0.33 -5.69
CA LEU A 36 7.17 0.88 -6.51
C LEU A 36 7.54 0.49 -7.93
N LYS A 37 6.52 0.15 -8.73
CA LYS A 37 6.67 -0.27 -10.12
C LYS A 37 7.54 0.73 -10.87
N ASP A 38 8.38 0.25 -11.77
CA ASP A 38 9.29 1.13 -12.52
C ASP A 38 8.54 2.21 -13.32
N GLU A 39 7.28 1.95 -13.71
CA GLU A 39 6.39 2.97 -14.29
C GLU A 39 6.11 4.15 -13.33
N VAL A 40 5.91 3.86 -12.04
CA VAL A 40 5.69 4.88 -11.01
C VAL A 40 6.98 5.67 -10.77
N LYS A 41 8.14 5.00 -10.72
CA LYS A 41 9.45 5.67 -10.64
C LYS A 41 9.67 6.62 -11.82
N ALA A 42 9.42 6.13 -13.04
CA ALA A 42 9.57 6.93 -14.25
C ALA A 42 8.66 8.17 -14.25
N LYS A 43 7.40 8.04 -13.81
CA LYS A 43 6.48 9.19 -13.67
C LYS A 43 6.96 10.19 -12.63
N LEU A 44 7.50 9.72 -11.49
CA LEU A 44 8.06 10.61 -10.47
C LEU A 44 9.29 11.37 -10.96
N ASP A 45 10.20 10.70 -11.68
CA ASP A 45 11.38 11.34 -12.26
C ASP A 45 11.01 12.34 -13.36
N GLN A 46 9.98 12.03 -14.16
CA GLN A 46 9.40 12.97 -15.12
C GLN A 46 8.84 14.20 -14.38
N SER A 47 7.97 14.02 -13.38
CA SER A 47 7.40 15.13 -12.61
C SER A 47 8.47 15.99 -11.93
N ARG A 48 9.54 15.38 -11.40
CA ARG A 48 10.70 16.13 -10.85
C ARG A 48 11.37 17.01 -11.91
N SER A 49 11.53 16.49 -13.12
CA SER A 49 12.11 17.23 -14.24
C SER A 49 11.20 18.38 -14.70
N GLU A 50 9.89 18.17 -14.75
CA GLU A 50 8.90 19.19 -15.09
C GLU A 50 8.88 20.33 -14.06
N ILE A 51 8.91 20.00 -12.76
CA ILE A 51 9.01 20.99 -11.68
C ILE A 51 10.31 21.80 -11.80
N ALA A 52 11.44 21.14 -12.04
CA ALA A 52 12.73 21.81 -12.23
C ALA A 52 12.75 22.75 -13.45
N ALA A 53 12.00 22.40 -14.49
CA ALA A 53 11.80 23.24 -15.68
C ALA A 53 10.77 24.37 -15.47
N GLY A 54 10.17 24.49 -14.29
CA GLY A 54 9.14 25.49 -14.00
C GLY A 54 7.74 25.13 -14.49
N ASN A 55 7.54 23.89 -14.99
CA ASN A 55 6.27 23.41 -15.51
C ASN A 55 5.45 22.78 -14.38
N TYR A 56 4.93 23.61 -13.46
CA TYR A 56 4.07 23.14 -12.38
C TYR A 56 2.93 24.12 -12.13
N THR A 57 1.86 23.60 -11.52
CA THR A 57 0.74 24.42 -11.05
C THR A 57 0.70 24.36 -9.53
N THR A 58 0.46 25.51 -8.89
CA THR A 58 0.21 25.59 -7.46
C THR A 58 -1.22 26.03 -7.23
N ARG A 59 -1.94 25.39 -6.30
CA ARG A 59 -3.25 25.87 -5.87
C ARG A 59 -3.10 27.27 -5.28
N GLN A 60 -3.71 28.26 -5.93
CA GLN A 60 -3.86 29.61 -5.38
C GLN A 60 -5.21 29.65 -4.65
N PRO A 61 -5.25 29.78 -3.31
CA PRO A 61 -6.50 30.00 -2.61
C PRO A 61 -7.11 31.36 -3.02
N LYS A 62 -8.43 31.40 -3.16
CA LYS A 62 -9.20 32.62 -3.42
C LYS A 62 -9.53 33.33 -2.12
#